data_AF-A0A415C9I4-F1
#
_entry.id   AF-A0A415C9I4-F1
#
_cell.length_a   1.000
_cell.length_b   1.000
_cell.length_c   1.000
_cell.angle_alpha   90.00
_cell.angle_beta   90.00
_cell.angle_gamma   90.00
#
_symmetry.space_group_name_H-M   'P 1'
#
loop_
_entity.id
_entity.type
_entity.pdbx_description
1 polymer ?
#
loop_
_entity_poly.entity_id
_entity_poly.type
_entity_poly.pdbx_seq_one_letter_code
_entity_poly.pdbx_strand_id
1 'polypeptide(L)'
;MAIIKAFAGALGGTFADLWKDIITAGRFDEYVVVAPGVPRGTNNGRGSNEYGSEGVISNGSHIYVPENTAAFIFSESGIENVITEPGGYEYRDGEKSVLAGDGIGSLFSSVASRFTFGGQPVETKYVAFVNLREIRGIKFGTPAPLVYNDKFYGVDLEIRARGTMSLKVTDPVRFVRNYVPANVTSYAFDNPKAREQILSEFVQSFIVAINSLSDQYRISQLPAHANDIATRVRNDETNAGTWRNRFGFEVSGVGIESIEFDEESRQLVRQFASNKMNVSAYEGVSQTAGNMAAQQQIAQGIQNNGFGDGGGMLLGMNMAQAINPMTAAPAAPMPMAAQPQPQQPQPQTALAAESTGGADTATSGAGAAAPSHAASMSVAEQVETLKKLKELVDIGILSQEEFDMKKHEVLGL
;
A
#
# COMPACT_ATOMS: atom_id res chain seq x y z
N MET A 1 0.18 43.93 -0.66
CA MET A 1 -0.85 42.97 -0.24
C MET A 1 -0.69 42.75 1.26
N ALA A 2 -1.79 42.81 2.01
CA ALA A 2 -1.80 42.70 3.47
C ALA A 2 -2.99 41.85 3.87
N ILE A 3 -2.72 40.72 4.51
CA ILE A 3 -3.73 40.05 5.34
C ILE A 3 -3.49 40.55 6.75
N ILE A 4 -4.52 41.16 7.32
CA ILE A 4 -4.42 41.73 8.67
C ILE A 4 -5.05 40.71 9.61
N LYS A 5 -4.25 40.19 10.54
CA LYS A 5 -4.75 39.38 11.64
C LYS A 5 -5.61 40.28 12.51
N ALA A 6 -6.92 40.05 12.50
CA ALA A 6 -7.87 40.83 13.27
C ALA A 6 -7.93 40.37 14.73
N PHE A 7 -7.78 39.07 14.97
CA PHE A 7 -7.67 38.49 16.32
C PHE A 7 -7.05 37.08 16.31
N ALA A 8 -6.54 36.65 17.46
CA ALA A 8 -6.14 35.28 17.73
C ALA A 8 -7.18 34.62 18.67
N GLY A 9 -7.72 33.45 18.32
CA GLY A 9 -8.63 32.67 19.18
C GLY A 9 -10.03 32.44 18.63
N ALA A 10 -10.94 31.90 19.46
CA ALA A 10 -12.33 31.59 19.09
C ALA A 10 -13.22 32.85 19.03
N LEU A 11 -14.16 32.87 18.08
CA LEU A 11 -15.16 33.94 17.93
C LEU A 11 -16.06 34.05 19.18
N GLY A 12 -15.84 35.10 20.00
CA GLY A 12 -16.71 35.43 21.13
C GLY A 12 -18.01 36.13 20.70
N GLY A 13 -19.07 36.02 21.52
CA GLY A 13 -20.43 36.45 21.17
C GLY A 13 -20.61 37.92 20.79
N THR A 14 -19.77 38.84 21.28
CA THR A 14 -19.81 40.27 20.91
C THR A 14 -19.11 40.59 19.58
N PHE A 15 -18.17 39.74 19.14
CA PHE A 15 -17.45 39.90 17.87
C PHE A 15 -18.22 39.31 16.68
N ALA A 16 -19.07 38.32 16.93
CA ALA A 16 -19.97 37.75 15.94
C ALA A 16 -20.93 38.78 15.31
N ASP A 17 -21.24 39.87 16.03
CA ASP A 17 -22.10 40.94 15.51
C ASP A 17 -21.38 41.92 14.55
N LEU A 18 -20.05 42.05 14.67
CA LEU A 18 -19.21 42.84 13.77
C LEU A 18 -18.80 42.07 12.51
N TRP A 19 -18.78 40.74 12.60
CA TRP A 19 -18.35 39.83 11.54
C TRP A 19 -19.57 39.01 11.04
N LYS A 20 -20.56 39.67 10.43
CA LYS A 20 -21.80 39.01 9.96
C LYS A 20 -21.64 38.26 8.62
N ASP A 21 -20.60 38.59 7.85
CA ASP A 21 -20.26 37.95 6.58
C ASP A 21 -18.84 37.35 6.68
N ILE A 22 -18.72 36.18 7.32
CA ILE A 22 -17.44 35.47 7.48
C ILE A 22 -17.36 34.32 6.49
N ILE A 23 -16.22 34.15 5.84
CA ILE A 23 -15.89 32.94 5.09
C ILE A 23 -15.04 32.04 5.99
N THR A 24 -15.50 30.81 6.19
CA THR A 24 -14.84 29.81 7.04
C THR A 24 -14.69 28.49 6.29
N ALA A 25 -13.91 27.56 6.83
CA ALA A 25 -13.81 26.21 6.28
C ALA A 25 -15.19 25.56 6.14
N GLY A 26 -15.42 24.97 4.97
CA GLY A 26 -16.52 24.03 4.74
C GLY A 26 -16.43 22.79 5.63
N ARG A 27 -17.35 21.87 5.42
CA ARG A 27 -17.39 20.63 6.19
C ARG A 27 -16.21 19.73 5.83
N PHE A 28 -15.41 19.33 6.82
CA PHE A 28 -14.45 18.24 6.71
C PHE A 28 -15.13 16.94 7.11
N ASP A 29 -15.40 16.05 6.15
CA ASP A 29 -15.76 14.67 6.44
C ASP A 29 -14.51 13.83 6.79
N GLU A 30 -14.69 12.55 7.13
CA GLU A 30 -13.63 11.69 7.69
C GLU A 30 -12.37 11.63 6.83
N TYR A 31 -12.50 11.68 5.50
CA TYR A 31 -11.37 11.59 4.55
C TYR A 31 -11.05 12.90 3.83
N VAL A 32 -11.82 13.97 4.08
CA VAL A 32 -11.67 15.25 3.39
C VAL A 32 -10.47 15.99 3.94
N VAL A 33 -9.52 16.29 3.05
CA VAL A 33 -8.27 16.97 3.37
C VAL A 33 -8.24 18.40 2.86
N VAL A 34 -8.98 18.71 1.78
CA VAL A 34 -9.20 20.08 1.29
C VAL A 34 -10.71 20.32 1.24
N ALA A 35 -11.17 21.42 1.82
CA ALA A 35 -12.56 21.85 1.78
C ALA A 35 -12.67 23.29 1.25
N PRO A 36 -13.74 23.63 0.51
CA PRO A 36 -13.95 24.98 0.03
C PRO A 36 -14.26 25.93 1.20
N GLY A 37 -13.99 27.22 1.01
CA GLY A 37 -14.53 28.24 1.89
C GLY A 37 -16.03 28.38 1.71
N VAL A 38 -16.77 28.40 2.81
CA VAL A 38 -18.21 28.63 2.80
C VAL A 38 -18.53 29.94 3.53
N PRO A 39 -19.38 30.80 2.94
CA PRO A 39 -19.88 31.97 3.65
C PRO A 39 -20.80 31.51 4.79
N ARG A 40 -20.55 31.97 6.01
CA ARG A 40 -21.48 31.86 7.13
C ARG A 40 -22.20 33.19 7.30
N GLY A 41 -23.35 33.30 6.64
CA GLY A 41 -24.26 34.45 6.76
C GLY A 41 -25.40 34.27 7.76
N THR A 42 -25.55 33.11 8.39
CA THR A 42 -26.78 32.79 9.12
C THR A 42 -26.52 32.48 10.59
N ASN A 43 -26.71 33.50 11.44
CA ASN A 43 -27.08 33.29 12.83
C ASN A 43 -28.55 33.69 12.99
N ASN A 44 -29.40 32.74 13.36
CA ASN A 44 -30.79 33.00 13.79
C ASN A 44 -31.75 33.60 12.74
N GLY A 45 -31.69 33.14 11.48
CA GLY A 45 -32.73 33.44 10.47
C GLY A 45 -32.74 34.87 9.91
N ARG A 46 -31.66 35.63 10.08
CA ARG A 46 -31.47 36.94 9.43
C ARG A 46 -30.06 37.04 8.82
N GLY A 47 -29.97 36.83 7.52
CA GLY A 47 -28.77 36.99 6.71
C GLY A 47 -29.15 36.94 5.24
N SER A 48 -28.64 37.88 4.43
CA SER A 48 -29.14 38.16 3.07
C SER A 48 -28.21 37.72 1.94
N ASN A 49 -27.29 36.77 2.18
CA ASN A 49 -26.37 36.30 1.14
C ASN A 49 -26.39 34.77 1.02
N GLU A 50 -27.41 34.26 0.34
CA GLU A 50 -27.53 32.86 -0.08
C GLU A 50 -27.01 32.65 -1.52
N TYR A 51 -26.40 33.68 -2.13
CA TYR A 51 -26.00 33.72 -3.55
C TYR A 51 -24.51 34.02 -3.78
N GLY A 52 -23.64 33.87 -2.78
CA GLY A 52 -22.20 33.91 -2.99
C GLY A 52 -21.72 32.60 -3.61
N SER A 53 -21.03 32.65 -4.75
CA SER A 53 -20.34 31.48 -5.31
C SER A 53 -19.38 30.89 -4.26
N GLU A 54 -19.42 29.56 -4.06
CA GLU A 54 -18.62 28.89 -3.04
C GLU A 54 -17.14 29.30 -3.12
N GLY A 55 -16.58 29.71 -1.98
CA GLY A 55 -15.18 30.08 -1.84
C GLY A 55 -14.78 31.45 -2.39
N VAL A 56 -15.61 32.16 -3.15
CA VAL A 56 -15.20 33.43 -3.78
C VAL A 56 -15.07 34.55 -2.74
N ILE A 57 -13.93 35.27 -2.76
CA ILE A 57 -13.64 36.38 -1.85
C ILE A 57 -13.57 37.72 -2.61
N SER A 58 -13.96 38.79 -1.94
CA SER A 58 -13.84 40.18 -2.41
C SER A 58 -13.03 41.02 -1.42
N ASN A 59 -12.57 42.21 -1.83
CA ASN A 59 -11.84 43.12 -0.96
C ASN A 59 -12.67 43.51 0.28
N GLY A 60 -12.11 43.40 1.47
CA GLY A 60 -12.80 43.56 2.76
C GLY A 60 -13.45 42.28 3.30
N SER A 61 -13.31 41.14 2.60
CA SER A 61 -13.85 39.86 3.09
C SER A 61 -13.17 39.41 4.36
N HIS A 62 -13.97 38.91 5.28
CA HIS A 62 -13.57 38.43 6.57
C HIS A 62 -13.39 36.91 6.54
N ILE A 63 -12.19 36.42 6.81
CA ILE A 63 -11.84 35.00 6.76
C ILE A 63 -11.60 34.51 8.18
N TYR A 64 -12.29 33.45 8.60
CA TYR A 64 -12.02 32.76 9.86
C TYR A 64 -11.35 31.43 9.60
N VAL A 65 -10.18 31.24 10.21
CA VAL A 65 -9.39 30.01 10.12
C VAL A 65 -9.57 29.21 11.41
N PRO A 66 -10.24 28.04 11.35
CA PRO A 66 -10.40 27.16 12.52
C PRO A 66 -9.08 26.56 12.99
N GLU A 67 -9.08 26.02 14.22
CA GLU A 67 -7.96 25.26 14.74
C GLU A 67 -7.68 23.98 13.95
N ASN A 68 -6.40 23.67 13.80
CA ASN A 68 -5.88 22.55 13.01
C ASN A 68 -6.31 22.60 11.53
N THR A 69 -6.42 23.82 10.99
CA THR A 69 -6.73 24.08 9.58
C THR A 69 -5.80 25.16 9.05
N ALA A 70 -5.37 25.07 7.80
CA ALA A 70 -4.70 26.14 7.08
C ALA A 70 -5.61 26.70 5.98
N ALA A 71 -5.67 28.01 5.80
CA ALA A 71 -6.41 28.64 4.71
C ALA A 71 -5.48 29.05 3.57
N PHE A 72 -5.91 28.80 2.35
CA PHE A 72 -5.22 29.14 1.11
C PHE A 72 -6.11 30.06 0.29
N ILE A 73 -5.59 31.23 -0.04
CA ILE A 73 -6.23 32.15 -0.96
C ILE A 73 -5.58 31.96 -2.32
N PHE A 74 -6.40 31.65 -3.32
CA PHE A 74 -6.00 31.45 -4.69
C PHE A 74 -6.50 32.59 -5.56
N SER A 75 -5.65 33.00 -6.48
CA SER A 75 -5.97 33.86 -7.63
C SER A 75 -5.85 33.03 -8.91
N GLU A 76 -6.18 33.62 -10.05
CA GLU A 76 -5.96 33.00 -11.38
C GLU A 76 -4.47 32.66 -11.62
N SER A 77 -3.55 33.34 -10.93
CA SER A 77 -2.10 33.13 -11.02
C SER A 77 -1.54 32.06 -10.06
N GLY A 78 -2.38 31.48 -9.20
CA GLY A 78 -2.00 30.46 -8.21
C GLY A 78 -2.20 30.90 -6.75
N ILE A 79 -1.39 30.35 -5.84
CA ILE A 79 -1.48 30.65 -4.40
C ILE A 79 -1.06 32.09 -4.15
N GLU A 80 -2.00 32.95 -3.77
CA GLU A 80 -1.77 34.35 -3.42
C GLU A 80 -1.31 34.49 -1.96
N ASN A 81 -1.96 33.77 -1.04
CA ASN A 81 -1.61 33.83 0.38
C ASN A 81 -1.95 32.53 1.11
N VAL A 82 -1.24 32.28 2.22
CA VAL A 82 -1.42 31.11 3.08
C VAL A 82 -1.46 31.55 4.53
N ILE A 83 -2.51 31.12 5.23
CA ILE A 83 -2.72 31.39 6.65
C ILE A 83 -2.67 30.06 7.39
N THR A 84 -1.65 29.86 8.22
CA THR A 84 -1.47 28.61 8.99
C THR A 84 -1.87 28.76 10.46
N GLU A 85 -2.06 30.00 10.93
CA GLU A 85 -2.44 30.27 12.31
C GLU A 85 -3.97 30.42 12.43
N PRO A 86 -4.60 29.78 13.43
CA PRO A 86 -6.03 29.94 13.67
C PRO A 86 -6.35 31.37 14.14
N GLY A 87 -7.50 31.88 13.70
CA GLY A 87 -7.95 33.24 14.02
C GLY A 87 -8.78 33.87 12.90
N GLY A 88 -9.17 35.13 13.12
CA GLY A 88 -9.87 35.93 12.11
C GLY A 88 -8.93 36.87 11.38
N TYR A 89 -9.17 37.00 10.08
CA TYR A 89 -8.34 37.74 9.16
C TYR A 89 -9.22 38.58 8.23
N GLU A 90 -8.75 39.79 7.91
CA GLU A 90 -9.39 40.63 6.90
C GLU A 90 -8.57 40.58 5.62
N TYR A 91 -9.23 40.28 4.50
CA TYR A 91 -8.62 40.27 3.18
C TYR A 91 -8.63 41.67 2.57
N ARG A 92 -7.45 42.23 2.27
CA ARG A 92 -7.31 43.52 1.59
C ARG A 92 -6.54 43.42 0.29
N ASP A 93 -7.24 43.68 -0.82
CA ASP A 93 -6.64 43.70 -2.15
C ASP A 93 -5.92 45.03 -2.41
N GLY A 94 -4.65 44.96 -2.82
CA GLY A 94 -3.86 46.12 -3.25
C GLY A 94 -3.09 46.92 -2.18
N GLU A 95 -3.22 46.68 -0.86
CA GLU A 95 -2.44 47.42 0.15
C GLU A 95 -1.12 46.70 0.46
N LYS A 96 0.06 47.22 0.07
CA LYS A 96 1.34 46.79 0.65
C LYS A 96 1.26 46.94 2.18
N SER A 97 1.64 45.90 2.91
CA SER A 97 1.73 45.91 4.37
C SER A 97 2.53 47.13 4.83
N VAL A 98 1.85 48.16 5.35
CA VAL A 98 2.46 49.35 5.98
C VAL A 98 2.43 49.13 7.49
N LEU A 99 3.24 48.20 7.97
CA LEU A 99 3.61 48.11 9.38
C LEU A 99 5.10 47.79 9.52
N ALA A 100 5.90 48.68 8.94
CA ALA A 100 7.23 49.04 9.42
C ALA A 100 7.51 50.48 8.99
N GLY A 101 7.17 51.43 9.87
CA GLY A 101 7.78 52.77 9.92
C GLY A 101 7.61 53.70 8.72
N ASP A 102 6.89 54.79 8.98
CA ASP A 102 7.12 56.14 8.46
C ASP A 102 6.48 56.57 7.12
N GLY A 103 5.91 57.78 7.11
CA GLY A 103 5.56 58.54 5.90
C GLY A 103 4.08 58.58 5.47
N ILE A 104 3.27 59.43 6.12
CA ILE A 104 1.98 59.90 5.59
C ILE A 104 2.26 60.92 4.47
N GLY A 105 2.07 60.55 3.20
CA GLY A 105 2.30 61.49 2.08
C GLY A 105 1.68 61.16 0.72
N SER A 106 1.10 59.98 0.49
CA SER A 106 0.66 59.58 -0.85
C SER A 106 -0.78 59.02 -0.95
N LEU A 107 -1.64 59.25 0.05
CA LEU A 107 -2.98 58.66 0.12
C LEU A 107 -4.05 59.30 -0.79
N PHE A 108 -3.74 60.36 -1.55
CA PHE A 108 -4.75 61.04 -2.39
C PHE A 108 -4.62 60.82 -3.90
N SER A 109 -3.56 60.16 -4.40
CA SER A 109 -3.39 59.93 -5.86
C SER A 109 -3.95 58.59 -6.37
N SER A 110 -4.29 57.64 -5.49
CA SER A 110 -4.81 56.32 -5.90
C SER A 110 -6.33 56.23 -6.05
N VAL A 111 -7.07 57.29 -5.69
CA VAL A 111 -8.53 57.38 -5.92
C VAL A 111 -8.82 57.85 -7.36
N ALA A 112 -7.88 58.54 -8.01
CA ALA A 112 -8.06 59.10 -9.35
C ALA A 112 -7.80 58.11 -10.50
N SER A 113 -7.15 56.97 -10.27
CA SER A 113 -6.83 55.98 -11.31
C SER A 113 -7.86 54.84 -11.44
N ARG A 114 -8.87 54.79 -10.55
CA ARG A 114 -9.91 53.74 -10.56
C ARG A 114 -11.12 54.06 -11.46
N PHE A 115 -11.12 55.20 -12.16
CA PHE A 115 -12.23 55.62 -13.04
C PHE A 115 -11.87 55.73 -14.52
N THR A 116 -10.67 55.31 -14.92
CA THR A 116 -10.26 55.41 -16.32
C THR A 116 -9.67 54.09 -16.80
N PHE A 117 -10.37 53.49 -17.76
CA PHE A 117 -9.97 52.42 -18.70
C PHE A 117 -10.30 50.97 -18.34
N GLY A 118 -11.42 50.52 -18.90
CA GLY A 118 -11.58 49.19 -19.51
C GLY A 118 -11.89 48.07 -18.52
N GLY A 119 -13.16 47.65 -18.46
CA GLY A 119 -13.64 46.55 -17.64
C GLY A 119 -13.00 45.21 -17.99
N GLN A 120 -11.80 44.99 -17.46
CA GLN A 120 -11.27 43.65 -17.23
C GLN A 120 -12.05 43.05 -16.06
N PRO A 121 -12.47 41.77 -16.15
CA PRO A 121 -13.14 41.12 -15.05
C PRO A 121 -12.23 41.17 -13.82
N VAL A 122 -12.82 41.53 -12.68
CA VAL A 122 -12.15 41.41 -11.37
C VAL A 122 -11.70 39.95 -11.26
N GLU A 123 -10.39 39.70 -11.13
CA GLU A 123 -9.85 38.35 -10.98
C GLU A 123 -10.64 37.61 -9.90
N THR A 124 -11.17 36.43 -10.23
CA THR A 124 -11.96 35.67 -9.28
C THR A 124 -11.03 35.00 -8.29
N LYS A 125 -11.06 35.46 -7.04
CA LYS A 125 -10.26 34.92 -5.94
C LYS A 125 -11.10 33.96 -5.14
N TYR A 126 -10.53 32.83 -4.76
CA TYR A 126 -11.21 31.86 -3.90
C TYR A 126 -10.36 31.42 -2.72
N VAL A 127 -11.01 31.02 -1.63
CA VAL A 127 -10.36 30.47 -0.45
C VAL A 127 -10.70 28.99 -0.29
N ALA A 128 -9.67 28.17 -0.04
CA ALA A 128 -9.83 26.77 0.35
C ALA A 128 -9.10 26.52 1.67
N PHE A 129 -9.49 25.46 2.37
CA PHE A 129 -8.99 25.13 3.68
C PHE A 129 -8.43 23.72 3.68
N VAL A 130 -7.22 23.55 4.22
CA VAL A 130 -6.52 22.27 4.35
C VAL A 130 -6.63 21.78 5.79
N ASN A 131 -7.07 20.53 5.96
CA ASN A 131 -7.15 19.86 7.25
C ASN A 131 -5.76 19.43 7.72
N LEU A 132 -5.31 19.95 8.87
CA LEU A 132 -4.03 19.60 9.50
C LEU A 132 -4.19 18.52 10.59
N ARG A 133 -5.42 18.07 10.84
CA ARG A 133 -5.70 16.96 11.76
C ARG A 133 -5.24 15.65 11.13
N GLU A 134 -5.08 14.65 11.99
CA GLU A 134 -4.87 13.28 11.54
C GLU A 134 -6.16 12.73 10.95
N ILE A 135 -6.12 12.36 9.67
CA ILE A 135 -7.19 11.68 8.95
C ILE A 135 -7.02 10.18 9.19
N ARG A 136 -8.01 9.55 9.82
CA ARG A 136 -7.95 8.18 10.34
C ARG A 136 -8.82 7.26 9.50
N GLY A 137 -8.62 5.95 9.66
CA GLY A 137 -9.54 4.93 9.12
C GLY A 137 -9.39 4.62 7.64
N ILE A 138 -8.29 5.06 6.99
CA ILE A 138 -8.05 4.72 5.58
C ILE A 138 -7.70 3.24 5.49
N LYS A 139 -8.65 2.43 5.02
CA LYS A 139 -8.49 0.97 4.94
C LYS A 139 -7.47 0.57 3.89
N PHE A 140 -6.58 -0.33 4.27
CA PHE A 140 -5.63 -1.00 3.38
C PHE A 140 -5.71 -2.52 3.54
N GLY A 141 -5.28 -3.21 2.50
CA GLY A 141 -5.09 -4.66 2.51
C GLY A 141 -4.02 -5.03 1.49
N THR A 142 -3.33 -6.13 1.75
CA THR A 142 -2.31 -6.62 0.82
C THR A 142 -3.00 -7.36 -0.34
N PRO A 143 -2.79 -6.94 -1.60
CA PRO A 143 -3.49 -7.54 -2.74
C PRO A 143 -3.05 -9.00 -2.98
N ALA A 144 -1.76 -9.27 -2.78
CA ALA A 144 -1.17 -10.61 -2.83
C ALA A 144 -0.76 -11.08 -1.42
N PRO A 145 -0.60 -12.39 -1.20
CA PRO A 145 0.11 -12.91 -0.04
C PRO A 145 1.53 -12.33 0.01
N LEU A 146 1.99 -12.02 1.21
CA LEU A 146 3.32 -11.51 1.49
C LEU A 146 4.12 -12.60 2.16
N VAL A 147 5.33 -12.87 1.67
CA VAL A 147 6.25 -13.80 2.32
C VAL A 147 6.83 -13.14 3.58
N TYR A 148 6.76 -13.85 4.69
CA TYR A 148 7.35 -13.46 5.97
C TYR A 148 8.16 -14.62 6.55
N ASN A 149 9.46 -14.41 6.72
CA ASN A 149 10.34 -15.40 7.35
C ASN A 149 10.18 -15.38 8.87
N ASP A 150 9.40 -16.29 9.44
CA ASP A 150 9.23 -16.36 10.88
C ASP A 150 10.28 -17.30 11.49
N LYS A 151 11.29 -16.73 12.17
CA LYS A 151 12.36 -17.48 12.83
C LYS A 151 11.87 -18.53 13.83
N PHE A 152 10.67 -18.38 14.40
CA PHE A 152 10.13 -19.39 15.31
C PHE A 152 9.78 -20.69 14.59
N TYR A 153 9.26 -20.58 13.36
CA TYR A 153 8.92 -21.73 12.54
C TYR A 153 10.10 -22.19 11.68
N GLY A 154 11.07 -21.30 11.40
CA GLY A 154 12.25 -21.58 10.59
C GLY A 154 11.91 -21.78 9.11
N VAL A 155 10.76 -21.29 8.67
CA VAL A 155 10.26 -21.38 7.30
C VAL A 155 9.64 -20.05 6.88
N ASP A 156 9.60 -19.84 5.57
CA ASP A 156 8.88 -18.72 4.96
C ASP A 156 7.38 -19.02 4.99
N LEU A 157 6.60 -18.10 5.57
CA LEU A 157 5.16 -18.18 5.67
C LEU A 157 4.53 -17.04 4.89
N GLU A 158 3.54 -17.36 4.07
CA GLU A 158 2.75 -16.36 3.35
C GLU A 158 1.60 -15.84 4.21
N ILE A 159 1.49 -14.52 4.28
CA ILE A 159 0.48 -13.82 5.07
C ILE A 159 -0.27 -12.77 4.26
N ARG A 160 -1.55 -12.59 4.57
CA ARG A 160 -2.35 -11.46 4.11
C ARG A 160 -2.62 -10.54 5.27
N ALA A 161 -2.28 -9.26 5.11
CA ALA A 161 -2.51 -8.26 6.15
C ALA A 161 -3.66 -7.33 5.74
N ARG A 162 -4.50 -6.99 6.71
CA ARG A 162 -5.59 -6.03 6.59
C ARG A 162 -5.54 -5.06 7.76
N GLY A 163 -5.83 -3.80 7.48
CA GLY A 163 -5.76 -2.78 8.50
C GLY A 163 -6.24 -1.41 8.05
N THR A 164 -5.94 -0.41 8.87
CA THR A 164 -6.19 0.99 8.58
C THR A 164 -4.91 1.79 8.73
N MET A 165 -4.73 2.80 7.90
CA MET A 165 -3.68 3.80 8.06
C MET A 165 -4.29 5.14 8.42
N SER A 166 -3.49 5.98 9.04
CA SER A 166 -3.83 7.37 9.32
C SER A 166 -2.81 8.29 8.67
N LEU A 167 -3.28 9.33 7.99
CA LEU A 167 -2.47 10.30 7.26
C LEU A 167 -2.58 11.67 7.90
N LYS A 168 -1.51 12.46 7.84
CA LYS A 168 -1.50 13.83 8.36
C LYS A 168 -0.72 14.76 7.44
N VAL A 169 -1.32 15.90 7.12
CA VAL A 169 -0.63 16.98 6.40
C VAL A 169 0.33 17.69 7.37
N THR A 170 1.60 17.77 7.00
CA THR A 170 2.66 18.40 7.81
C THR A 170 3.19 19.69 7.17
N ASP A 171 3.26 19.73 5.84
CA ASP A 171 3.59 20.92 5.05
C ASP A 171 2.42 21.20 4.09
N PRO A 172 1.47 22.07 4.48
CA PRO A 172 0.29 22.32 3.67
C PRO A 172 0.60 23.06 2.37
N VAL A 173 1.71 23.82 2.30
CA VAL A 173 2.10 24.54 1.07
C VAL A 173 2.61 23.55 0.04
N ARG A 174 3.48 22.62 0.45
CA ARG A 174 3.95 21.54 -0.42
C ARG A 174 2.81 20.61 -0.83
N PHE A 175 1.90 20.32 0.09
CA PHE A 175 0.70 19.53 -0.18
C PHE A 175 -0.15 20.10 -1.31
N VAL A 176 -0.53 21.37 -1.21
CA VAL A 176 -1.32 22.04 -2.24
C VAL A 176 -0.57 22.12 -3.57
N ARG A 177 0.75 22.36 -3.56
CA ARG A 177 1.54 22.51 -4.80
C ARG A 177 1.81 21.21 -5.54
N ASN A 178 2.06 20.12 -4.81
CA ASN A 178 2.61 18.89 -5.39
C ASN A 178 1.63 17.72 -5.41
N TYR A 179 0.57 17.75 -4.60
CA TYR A 179 -0.36 16.62 -4.47
C TYR A 179 -1.80 16.95 -4.86
N VAL A 180 -2.31 18.11 -4.44
CA VAL A 180 -3.68 18.52 -4.78
C VAL A 180 -3.75 18.87 -6.28
N PRO A 181 -4.70 18.28 -7.04
CA PRO A 181 -4.87 18.64 -8.45
C PRO A 181 -5.18 20.13 -8.64
N ALA A 182 -4.77 20.69 -9.77
CA ALA A 182 -5.11 22.08 -10.08
C ALA A 182 -6.63 22.27 -10.20
N ASN A 183 -7.12 23.46 -9.81
CA ASN A 183 -8.51 23.89 -9.95
C ASN A 183 -9.54 23.05 -9.18
N VAL A 184 -9.13 22.35 -8.12
CA VAL A 184 -10.07 21.67 -7.20
C VAL A 184 -10.20 22.47 -5.91
N THR A 185 -11.43 22.68 -5.48
CA THR A 185 -11.76 23.38 -4.23
C THR A 185 -12.04 22.42 -3.08
N SER A 186 -12.24 21.13 -3.39
CA SER A 186 -12.42 20.03 -2.44
C SER A 186 -11.60 18.83 -2.87
N TYR A 187 -10.95 18.17 -1.91
CA TYR A 187 -10.16 16.97 -2.17
C TYR A 187 -10.14 16.06 -0.93
N ALA A 188 -10.16 14.76 -1.16
CA ALA A 188 -10.23 13.75 -0.12
C ALA A 188 -9.31 12.57 -0.44
N PHE A 189 -8.75 11.94 0.59
CA PHE A 189 -7.83 10.81 0.43
C PHE A 189 -8.53 9.51 -0.02
N ASP A 190 -9.85 9.44 0.10
CA ASP A 190 -10.67 8.32 -0.38
C ASP A 190 -11.04 8.42 -1.86
N ASN A 191 -10.69 9.54 -2.53
CA ASN A 191 -10.86 9.68 -3.97
C ASN A 191 -10.19 8.48 -4.68
N PRO A 192 -10.86 7.77 -5.59
CA PRO A 192 -10.35 6.52 -6.17
C PRO A 192 -8.93 6.63 -6.72
N LYS A 193 -8.61 7.72 -7.43
CA LYS A 193 -7.28 7.93 -8.04
C LYS A 193 -6.21 8.23 -6.98
N ALA A 194 -6.55 9.06 -6.00
CA ALA A 194 -5.65 9.40 -4.89
C ALA A 194 -5.34 8.16 -4.05
N ARG A 195 -6.39 7.40 -3.75
CA ARG A 195 -6.37 6.20 -2.92
C ARG A 195 -5.55 5.09 -3.56
N GLU A 196 -5.70 4.84 -4.85
CA GLU A 196 -4.93 3.81 -5.56
C GLU A 196 -3.41 4.06 -5.46
N GLN A 197 -2.98 5.32 -5.68
CA GLN A 197 -1.58 5.69 -5.54
C GLN A 197 -1.09 5.57 -4.08
N ILE A 198 -1.84 6.13 -3.13
CA ILE A 198 -1.51 6.07 -1.70
C ILE A 198 -1.36 4.60 -1.25
N LEU A 199 -2.32 3.75 -1.59
CA LEU A 199 -2.31 2.34 -1.18
C LEU A 199 -1.14 1.59 -1.80
N SER A 200 -0.83 1.83 -3.07
CA SER A 200 0.26 1.14 -3.76
C SER A 200 1.62 1.46 -3.14
N GLU A 201 1.93 2.74 -2.92
CA GLU A 201 3.18 3.16 -2.29
C GLU A 201 3.22 2.77 -0.79
N PHE A 202 2.09 2.82 -0.08
CA PHE A 202 2.00 2.38 1.32
C PHE A 202 2.25 0.89 1.49
N VAL A 203 1.61 0.03 0.69
CA VAL A 203 1.76 -1.42 0.79
C VAL A 203 3.23 -1.82 0.56
N GLN A 204 3.93 -1.15 -0.35
CA GLN A 204 5.36 -1.39 -0.58
C GLN A 204 6.20 -1.05 0.65
N SER A 205 6.05 0.13 1.25
CA SER A 205 6.73 0.47 2.51
C SER A 205 6.33 -0.44 3.66
N PHE A 206 5.06 -0.85 3.72
CA PHE A 206 4.57 -1.77 4.75
C PHE A 206 5.25 -3.13 4.65
N ILE A 207 5.43 -3.68 3.44
CA ILE A 207 6.18 -4.92 3.20
C ILE A 207 7.62 -4.80 3.71
N VAL A 208 8.30 -3.69 3.39
CA VAL A 208 9.66 -3.43 3.89
C VAL A 208 9.67 -3.36 5.42
N ALA A 209 8.70 -2.67 6.02
CA ALA A 209 8.58 -2.54 7.47
C ALA A 209 8.36 -3.88 8.17
N ILE A 210 7.43 -4.72 7.72
CA ILE A 210 7.18 -6.02 8.36
C ILE A 210 8.36 -6.98 8.17
N ASN A 211 8.99 -7.00 6.99
CA ASN A 211 10.13 -7.88 6.74
C ASN A 211 11.33 -7.49 7.61
N SER A 212 11.54 -6.21 7.86
CA SER A 212 12.59 -5.75 8.76
C SER A 212 12.33 -6.11 10.25
N LEU A 213 11.13 -6.59 10.59
CA LEU A 213 10.74 -7.07 11.92
C LEU A 213 10.76 -8.60 12.02
N SER A 214 10.88 -9.32 10.90
CA SER A 214 10.86 -10.79 10.83
C SER A 214 11.95 -11.46 11.66
N ASP A 215 13.09 -10.78 11.79
CA ASP A 215 14.22 -11.24 12.57
C ASP A 215 13.99 -11.23 14.09
N GLN A 216 13.02 -10.44 14.57
CA GLN A 216 12.82 -10.14 15.99
C GLN A 216 11.48 -10.64 16.51
N TYR A 217 10.44 -10.55 15.68
CA TYR A 217 9.07 -10.80 16.08
C TYR A 217 8.44 -11.90 15.24
N ARG A 218 7.55 -12.66 15.88
CA ARG A 218 6.70 -13.63 15.19
C ARG A 218 5.56 -12.92 14.52
N ILE A 219 4.95 -13.57 13.53
CA ILE A 219 3.79 -13.04 12.81
C ILE A 219 2.66 -12.67 13.79
N SER A 220 2.41 -13.52 14.79
CA SER A 220 1.39 -13.29 15.82
C SER A 220 1.66 -12.09 16.74
N GLN A 221 2.89 -11.59 16.78
CA GLN A 221 3.29 -10.45 17.59
C GLN A 221 3.22 -9.14 16.80
N LEU A 222 3.24 -9.19 15.47
CA LEU A 222 3.21 -8.00 14.61
C LEU A 222 2.08 -7.00 14.96
N PRO A 223 0.83 -7.42 15.29
CA PRO A 223 -0.22 -6.47 15.66
C PRO A 223 0.14 -5.62 16.90
N ALA A 224 0.92 -6.17 17.84
CA ALA A 224 1.37 -5.43 19.03
C ALA A 224 2.45 -4.38 18.72
N HIS A 225 3.10 -4.49 17.55
CA HIS A 225 4.18 -3.61 17.09
C HIS A 225 3.72 -2.64 16.00
N ALA A 226 2.42 -2.32 15.94
CA ALA A 226 1.87 -1.43 14.92
C ALA A 226 2.52 -0.03 14.90
N ASN A 227 2.92 0.50 16.05
CA ASN A 227 3.65 1.78 16.14
C ASN A 227 5.07 1.70 15.55
N ASP A 228 5.75 0.57 15.75
CA ASP A 228 7.08 0.33 15.19
C ASP A 228 6.98 0.23 13.66
N ILE A 229 5.95 -0.46 13.16
CA ILE A 229 5.64 -0.56 11.73
C ILE A 229 5.36 0.81 11.15
N ALA A 230 4.50 1.62 11.77
CA ALA A 230 4.21 2.98 11.31
C ALA A 230 5.47 3.85 11.25
N THR A 231 6.35 3.72 12.23
CA THR A 231 7.63 4.45 12.27
C THR A 231 8.57 4.00 11.15
N ARG A 232 8.67 2.69 10.89
CA ARG A 232 9.48 2.16 9.79
C ARG A 232 8.94 2.54 8.41
N VAL A 233 7.61 2.52 8.23
CA VAL A 233 6.96 2.99 6.99
C VAL A 233 7.25 4.48 6.73
N ARG A 234 7.13 5.32 7.77
CA ARG A 234 7.39 6.76 7.66
C ARG A 234 8.85 7.10 7.39
N ASN A 235 9.77 6.26 7.85
CA ASN A 235 11.21 6.45 7.65
C ASN A 235 11.76 5.70 6.41
N ASP A 236 10.91 5.07 5.60
CA ASP A 236 11.31 4.47 4.32
C ASP A 236 11.80 5.55 3.35
N GLU A 237 12.97 5.35 2.76
CA GLU A 237 13.60 6.32 1.86
C GLU A 237 13.02 6.31 0.44
N THR A 238 12.13 5.36 0.12
CA THR A 238 11.70 5.11 -1.26
C THR A 238 10.23 5.41 -1.53
N ASN A 239 9.30 4.79 -0.81
CA ASN A 239 7.87 4.86 -1.13
C ASN A 239 7.14 5.82 -0.17
N ALA A 240 6.28 5.32 0.72
CA ALA A 240 5.45 6.16 1.58
C ALA A 240 6.24 7.06 2.54
N GLY A 241 7.46 6.70 2.93
CA GLY A 241 8.29 7.58 3.75
C GLY A 241 8.81 8.82 3.01
N THR A 242 8.78 8.83 1.67
CA THR A 242 9.12 10.02 0.86
C THR A 242 8.00 11.05 0.79
N TRP A 243 6.77 10.71 1.19
CA TRP A 243 5.60 11.59 1.05
C TRP A 243 5.77 12.92 1.77
N ARG A 244 6.46 12.96 2.92
CA ARG A 244 6.72 14.21 3.63
C ARG A 244 7.49 15.21 2.77
N ASN A 245 8.47 14.73 2.02
CA ASN A 245 9.35 15.53 1.18
C ASN A 245 8.79 15.77 -0.23
N ARG A 246 8.05 14.81 -0.80
CA ARG A 246 7.43 14.93 -2.12
C ARG A 246 6.12 15.70 -2.08
N PHE A 247 5.26 15.36 -1.13
CA PHE A 247 3.86 15.75 -1.10
C PHE A 247 3.44 16.51 0.17
N GLY A 248 4.29 16.66 1.19
CA GLY A 248 3.95 17.45 2.38
C GLY A 248 2.96 16.79 3.34
N PHE A 249 2.67 15.49 3.19
CA PHE A 249 1.91 14.70 4.17
C PHE A 249 2.67 13.42 4.52
N GLU A 250 2.34 12.78 5.63
CA GLU A 250 2.99 11.56 6.08
C GLU A 250 2.01 10.57 6.70
N VAL A 251 2.47 9.32 6.85
CA VAL A 251 1.81 8.31 7.67
C VAL A 251 1.98 8.68 9.13
N SER A 252 0.88 8.98 9.80
CA SER A 252 0.83 9.28 11.24
C SER A 252 0.75 8.00 12.07
N GLY A 253 -0.01 7.01 11.58
CA GLY A 253 -0.23 5.76 12.29
C GLY A 253 -0.68 4.63 11.38
N VAL A 254 -0.46 3.40 11.84
CA VAL A 254 -0.91 2.17 11.20
C VAL A 254 -1.61 1.33 12.25
N GLY A 255 -2.81 0.86 11.93
CA GLY A 255 -3.58 -0.10 12.71
C GLY A 255 -3.66 -1.42 11.95
N ILE A 256 -3.29 -2.51 12.59
CA ILE A 256 -3.39 -3.86 12.02
C ILE A 256 -4.68 -4.48 12.56
N GLU A 257 -5.61 -4.78 11.67
CA GLU A 257 -6.89 -5.41 12.04
C GLU A 257 -6.76 -6.94 12.02
N SER A 258 -6.13 -7.48 10.98
CA SER A 258 -5.91 -8.93 10.85
C SER A 258 -4.64 -9.22 10.07
N ILE A 259 -3.92 -10.26 10.50
CA ILE A 259 -2.86 -10.90 9.73
C ILE A 259 -3.21 -12.39 9.67
N GLU A 260 -3.52 -12.86 8.48
CA GLU A 260 -3.95 -14.23 8.23
C GLU A 260 -2.91 -14.98 7.43
N PHE A 261 -2.62 -16.21 7.83
CA PHE A 261 -1.89 -17.15 6.99
C PHE A 261 -2.74 -17.51 5.78
N ASP A 262 -2.08 -17.63 4.63
CA ASP A 262 -2.64 -18.34 3.50
C ASP A 262 -2.89 -19.83 3.85
N GLU A 263 -3.56 -20.56 2.97
CA GLU A 263 -3.96 -21.93 3.29
C GLU A 263 -2.76 -22.88 3.39
N GLU A 264 -1.73 -22.71 2.56
CA GLU A 264 -0.53 -23.55 2.59
C GLU A 264 0.27 -23.31 3.87
N SER A 265 0.54 -22.05 4.22
CA SER A 265 1.27 -21.69 5.45
C SER A 265 0.50 -22.10 6.70
N ARG A 266 -0.84 -22.05 6.68
CA ARG A 266 -1.67 -22.53 7.78
C ARG A 266 -1.51 -24.03 8.01
N GLN A 267 -1.40 -24.81 6.94
CA GLN A 267 -1.14 -26.25 7.04
C GLN A 267 0.27 -26.52 7.58
N LEU A 268 1.29 -25.77 7.12
CA LEU A 268 2.65 -25.87 7.64
C LEU A 268 2.72 -25.56 9.14
N VAL A 269 2.07 -24.47 9.58
CA VAL A 269 2.01 -24.10 11.00
C VAL A 269 1.28 -25.17 11.83
N ARG A 270 0.20 -25.77 11.31
CA ARG A 270 -0.51 -26.87 11.98
C ARG A 270 0.36 -28.12 12.11
N GLN A 271 1.05 -28.51 11.03
CA GLN A 271 1.98 -29.65 11.03
C GLN A 271 3.15 -29.42 12.00
N PHE A 272 3.72 -28.21 12.01
CA PHE A 272 4.76 -27.83 12.96
C PHE A 272 4.26 -27.93 14.41
N ALA A 273 3.06 -27.41 14.69
CA ALA A 273 2.47 -27.48 16.03
C ALA A 273 2.19 -28.92 16.46
N SER A 274 1.63 -29.77 15.58
CA SER A 274 1.39 -31.19 15.88
C SER A 274 2.69 -31.95 16.12
N ASN A 275 3.72 -31.71 15.29
CA ASN A 275 5.02 -32.36 15.44
C ASN A 275 5.70 -31.95 16.75
N LYS A 276 5.65 -30.66 17.10
CA LYS A 276 6.21 -30.16 18.36
C LYS A 276 5.47 -30.69 19.58
N MET A 277 4.14 -30.79 19.53
CA MET A 277 3.35 -31.39 20.63
C MET A 277 3.68 -32.88 20.80
N ASN A 278 3.78 -33.62 19.69
CA ASN A 278 4.20 -35.02 19.73
C ASN A 278 5.60 -35.14 20.32
N VAL A 279 6.59 -34.40 19.82
CA VAL A 279 7.97 -34.44 20.34
C VAL A 279 8.04 -34.02 21.81
N SER A 280 7.37 -32.95 22.22
CA SER A 280 7.36 -32.52 23.63
C SER A 280 6.66 -33.50 24.58
N ALA A 281 5.65 -34.24 24.10
CA ALA A 281 5.07 -35.36 24.84
C ALA A 281 6.08 -36.51 25.04
N TYR A 282 7.10 -36.62 24.18
CA TYR A 282 8.20 -37.57 24.32
C TYR A 282 9.43 -37.00 25.06
N GLU A 283 9.67 -35.69 25.05
CA GLU A 283 10.77 -35.03 25.77
C GLU A 283 10.60 -35.10 27.31
N GLY A 284 9.37 -35.24 27.80
CA GLY A 284 9.09 -35.54 29.21
C GLY A 284 9.49 -36.96 29.63
N VAL A 285 9.86 -37.84 28.69
CA VAL A 285 10.29 -39.22 28.91
C VAL A 285 11.70 -39.40 28.33
N SER A 286 12.69 -38.81 29.02
CA SER A 286 14.12 -39.16 29.07
C SER A 286 14.69 -39.93 27.87
N GLN A 287 15.64 -39.31 27.13
CA GLN A 287 16.73 -39.81 26.22
C GLN A 287 16.62 -41.19 25.53
N THR A 288 16.04 -42.21 26.15
CA THR A 288 15.66 -43.50 25.59
C THR A 288 14.69 -43.37 24.40
N ALA A 289 13.84 -42.33 24.36
CA ALA A 289 12.83 -42.15 23.32
C ALA A 289 13.37 -41.65 21.97
N GLY A 290 14.48 -40.90 21.95
CA GLY A 290 15.12 -40.51 20.67
C GLY A 290 15.60 -41.72 19.87
N ASN A 291 16.10 -42.74 20.59
CA ASN A 291 16.43 -44.03 19.99
C ASN A 291 15.18 -44.85 19.63
N MET A 292 14.08 -44.75 20.39
CA MET A 292 12.83 -45.44 20.07
C MET A 292 12.08 -44.83 18.89
N ALA A 293 12.09 -43.52 18.69
CA ALA A 293 11.44 -42.87 17.54
C ALA A 293 12.18 -43.18 16.24
N ALA A 294 13.52 -43.17 16.26
CA ALA A 294 14.34 -43.68 15.17
C ALA A 294 14.09 -45.18 14.93
N GLN A 295 14.01 -45.99 15.99
CA GLN A 295 13.64 -47.41 15.88
C GLN A 295 12.21 -47.63 15.38
N GLN A 296 11.25 -46.77 15.72
CA GLN A 296 9.87 -46.87 15.27
C GLN A 296 9.72 -46.47 13.81
N GLN A 297 10.47 -45.46 13.34
CA GLN A 297 10.54 -45.16 11.91
C GLN A 297 11.23 -46.28 11.12
N ILE A 298 12.29 -46.87 11.66
CA ILE A 298 12.92 -48.07 11.08
C ILE A 298 11.93 -49.24 11.10
N ALA A 299 11.22 -49.48 12.21
CA ALA A 299 10.23 -50.54 12.33
C ALA A 299 9.03 -50.34 11.40
N GLN A 300 8.52 -49.12 11.24
CA GLN A 300 7.46 -48.80 10.28
C GLN A 300 7.95 -48.89 8.83
N GLY A 301 9.21 -48.53 8.56
CA GLY A 301 9.85 -48.79 7.27
C GLY A 301 9.96 -50.29 6.97
N ILE A 302 10.24 -51.12 7.98
CA ILE A 302 10.26 -52.59 7.88
C ILE A 302 8.85 -53.16 7.72
N GLN A 303 7.85 -52.56 8.36
CA GLN A 303 6.47 -53.02 8.33
C GLN A 303 5.79 -52.68 6.99
N ASN A 304 6.13 -51.52 6.41
CA ASN A 304 5.57 -51.07 5.13
C ASN A 304 6.37 -51.59 3.92
N ASN A 305 7.70 -51.70 4.01
CA ASN A 305 8.52 -52.20 2.90
C ASN A 305 8.95 -53.66 3.02
N GLY A 306 8.71 -54.32 4.17
CA GLY A 306 9.07 -55.72 4.41
C GLY A 306 10.58 -55.95 4.32
N PHE A 307 11.22 -56.44 5.37
CA PHE A 307 12.43 -57.24 5.14
C PHE A 307 11.96 -58.50 4.44
N GLY A 308 12.06 -58.54 3.10
CA GLY A 308 11.76 -59.73 2.31
C GLY A 308 12.36 -60.97 2.98
N ASP A 309 11.67 -62.10 2.82
CA ASP A 309 11.66 -63.39 3.55
C ASP A 309 12.98 -63.98 4.12
N GLY A 310 14.14 -63.35 3.91
CA GLY A 310 15.44 -63.70 4.53
C GLY A 310 16.08 -62.61 5.41
N GLY A 311 15.60 -61.36 5.41
CA GLY A 311 16.27 -60.23 6.10
C GLY A 311 16.15 -60.27 7.63
N GLY A 312 14.99 -60.70 8.16
CA GLY A 312 14.78 -60.84 9.60
C GLY A 312 15.60 -61.97 10.23
N MET A 313 15.87 -63.04 9.48
CA MET A 313 16.67 -64.17 9.94
C MET A 313 18.16 -63.83 9.99
N LEU A 314 18.64 -63.03 9.04
CA LEU A 314 20.04 -62.57 9.00
C LEU A 314 20.35 -61.56 10.11
N LEU A 315 19.42 -60.65 10.42
CA LEU A 315 19.54 -59.72 11.55
C LEU A 315 19.48 -60.47 12.90
N GLY A 316 18.58 -61.46 13.02
CA GLY A 316 18.46 -62.31 14.21
C GLY A 316 19.70 -63.16 14.49
N MET A 317 20.34 -63.70 13.45
CA MET A 317 21.60 -64.45 13.58
C MET A 317 22.78 -63.56 13.99
N ASN A 318 22.89 -62.35 13.43
CA ASN A 318 23.97 -61.42 13.78
C ASN A 318 23.82 -60.87 15.21
N MET A 319 22.58 -60.62 15.66
CA MET A 319 22.33 -60.18 17.03
C MET A 319 22.51 -61.29 18.07
N ALA A 320 22.22 -62.55 17.72
CA ALA A 320 22.48 -63.70 18.59
C ALA A 320 23.98 -63.97 18.81
N GLN A 321 24.84 -63.65 17.83
CA GLN A 321 26.29 -63.77 18.00
C GLN A 321 26.90 -62.61 18.80
N ALA A 322 26.27 -61.43 18.82
CA ALA A 322 26.75 -60.26 19.57
C ALA A 322 26.46 -60.30 21.09
N ILE A 323 25.60 -61.21 21.55
CA ILE A 323 25.23 -61.35 22.98
C ILE A 323 26.15 -62.33 23.72
N ASN A 324 27.08 -63.02 23.06
CA ASN A 324 28.03 -63.90 23.73
C ASN A 324 29.09 -63.09 24.52
N PRO A 325 29.10 -63.08 25.86
CA PRO A 325 29.86 -62.11 26.66
C PRO A 325 31.33 -62.51 26.92
N MET A 326 31.92 -63.39 26.10
CA MET A 326 33.19 -64.06 26.46
C MET A 326 34.43 -63.69 25.64
N THR A 327 34.45 -62.58 24.90
CA THR A 327 35.65 -62.14 24.19
C THR A 327 35.71 -60.62 24.07
N ALA A 328 36.15 -59.97 25.14
CA ALA A 328 36.63 -58.58 25.10
C ALA A 328 38.12 -58.59 24.75
N ALA A 329 38.46 -58.20 23.52
CA ALA A 329 39.82 -57.84 23.13
C ALA A 329 39.78 -56.61 22.20
N PRO A 330 40.55 -55.54 22.47
CA PRO A 330 40.56 -54.34 21.64
C PRO A 330 41.44 -54.58 20.40
N ALA A 331 40.85 -54.52 19.22
CA ALA A 331 41.57 -54.60 17.94
C ALA A 331 41.71 -53.21 17.29
N ALA A 332 42.96 -52.93 16.90
CA ALA A 332 43.45 -51.69 16.30
C ALA A 332 42.97 -51.46 14.85
N PRO A 333 43.11 -50.23 14.30
CA PRO A 333 42.58 -49.87 12.99
C PRO A 333 43.41 -50.44 11.84
N MET A 334 42.74 -51.04 10.85
CA MET A 334 43.33 -51.46 9.58
C MET A 334 42.76 -50.64 8.40
N PRO A 335 43.54 -50.48 7.31
CA PRO A 335 43.41 -49.38 6.36
C PRO A 335 42.31 -49.58 5.29
N MET A 336 41.74 -48.47 4.82
CA MET A 336 40.79 -48.40 3.71
C MET A 336 41.43 -48.80 2.37
N ALA A 337 40.81 -49.75 1.68
CA ALA A 337 41.05 -50.05 0.27
C ALA A 337 40.01 -49.35 -0.62
N ALA A 338 40.49 -48.91 -1.78
CA ALA A 338 39.84 -48.02 -2.73
C ALA A 338 38.58 -48.59 -3.41
N GLN A 339 37.61 -47.70 -3.70
CA GLN A 339 36.50 -47.95 -4.63
C GLN A 339 36.71 -47.22 -5.98
N PRO A 340 36.20 -47.75 -7.10
CA PRO A 340 36.41 -47.18 -8.45
C PRO A 340 35.44 -46.04 -8.81
N GLN A 341 35.92 -45.14 -9.67
CA GLN A 341 35.20 -44.02 -10.30
C GLN A 341 34.03 -44.43 -11.21
N PRO A 342 33.03 -43.54 -11.34
CA PRO A 342 32.38 -43.27 -12.62
C PRO A 342 32.74 -41.89 -13.21
N GLN A 343 32.83 -41.84 -14.54
CA GLN A 343 33.21 -40.70 -15.39
C GLN A 343 32.15 -39.58 -15.46
N GLN A 344 32.61 -38.33 -15.54
CA GLN A 344 31.85 -37.17 -16.03
C GLN A 344 32.64 -36.44 -17.14
N PRO A 345 31.99 -35.97 -18.22
CA PRO A 345 32.62 -35.25 -19.34
C PRO A 345 32.85 -33.74 -19.08
N GLN A 346 33.80 -33.19 -19.85
CA GLN A 346 34.52 -31.92 -19.71
C GLN A 346 33.69 -30.62 -19.89
N PRO A 347 34.18 -29.48 -19.34
CA PRO A 347 33.73 -28.13 -19.68
C PRO A 347 34.60 -27.49 -20.79
N GLN A 348 33.97 -26.79 -21.73
CA GLN A 348 34.62 -25.86 -22.67
C GLN A 348 34.13 -24.42 -22.44
N THR A 349 35.11 -23.53 -22.32
CA THR A 349 35.07 -22.07 -22.23
C THR A 349 34.68 -21.40 -23.55
N ALA A 350 33.94 -20.28 -23.48
CA ALA A 350 34.09 -19.18 -24.44
C ALA A 350 33.58 -17.85 -23.86
N LEU A 351 34.42 -16.82 -23.97
CA LEU A 351 34.15 -15.41 -23.74
C LEU A 351 33.78 -14.72 -25.08
N ALA A 352 32.87 -13.74 -24.96
CA ALA A 352 32.82 -12.45 -25.65
C ALA A 352 32.34 -12.27 -27.12
N ALA A 353 31.48 -11.24 -27.23
CA ALA A 353 31.41 -10.16 -28.22
C ALA A 353 30.46 -10.26 -29.44
N GLU A 354 29.56 -9.25 -29.49
CA GLU A 354 29.16 -8.36 -30.62
C GLU A 354 28.76 -8.97 -31.98
N SER A 355 27.95 -8.36 -32.83
CA SER A 355 26.85 -7.39 -32.85
C SER A 355 26.46 -7.29 -34.33
N THR A 356 25.21 -6.90 -34.63
CA THR A 356 24.74 -6.27 -35.89
C THR A 356 24.72 -7.06 -37.22
N GLY A 357 23.53 -7.08 -37.83
CA GLY A 357 23.36 -6.46 -39.15
C GLY A 357 22.75 -7.30 -40.30
N GLY A 358 21.57 -6.87 -40.77
CA GLY A 358 21.08 -6.95 -42.18
C GLY A 358 20.64 -8.31 -42.71
N ALA A 359 19.38 -8.61 -43.06
CA ALA A 359 18.43 -7.96 -43.99
C ALA A 359 18.90 -7.91 -45.46
N ASP A 360 18.50 -8.90 -46.26
CA ASP A 360 17.70 -8.77 -47.51
C ASP A 360 17.57 -10.17 -48.18
N THR A 361 16.38 -10.75 -48.40
CA THR A 361 15.32 -10.49 -49.41
C THR A 361 15.58 -11.12 -50.78
N ALA A 362 14.81 -12.19 -51.12
CA ALA A 362 14.24 -12.55 -52.44
C ALA A 362 13.73 -14.02 -52.37
N THR A 363 12.43 -14.31 -52.29
CA THR A 363 11.35 -14.26 -53.30
C THR A 363 11.28 -15.47 -54.24
N SER A 364 10.05 -16.01 -54.33
CA SER A 364 9.47 -17.01 -55.26
C SER A 364 9.82 -18.47 -54.98
N GLY A 365 8.89 -19.43 -54.96
CA GLY A 365 7.47 -19.47 -55.26
C GLY A 365 7.07 -20.92 -55.53
N ALA A 366 5.79 -21.24 -55.29
CA ALA A 366 5.05 -22.43 -55.70
C ALA A 366 5.22 -23.75 -54.89
N GLY A 367 4.15 -24.08 -54.16
CA GLY A 367 3.31 -25.22 -54.56
C GLY A 367 3.37 -26.51 -53.73
N ALA A 368 2.30 -26.70 -52.95
CA ALA A 368 1.67 -27.98 -52.58
C ALA A 368 2.33 -28.90 -51.54
N ALA A 369 1.76 -28.92 -50.32
CA ALA A 369 1.00 -30.05 -49.77
C ALA A 369 0.70 -29.80 -48.28
N ALA A 370 -0.58 -29.93 -47.88
CA ALA A 370 -1.03 -29.88 -46.49
C ALA A 370 -0.43 -31.04 -45.66
N PRO A 371 -0.39 -30.91 -44.33
CA PRO A 371 -1.50 -31.51 -43.59
C PRO A 371 -2.11 -30.59 -42.52
N SER A 372 -3.43 -30.65 -42.49
CA SER A 372 -4.36 -30.31 -41.43
C SER A 372 -4.02 -30.96 -40.09
N HIS A 373 -4.10 -30.20 -38.99
CA HIS A 373 -4.60 -30.63 -37.67
C HIS A 373 -5.30 -29.43 -37.01
N ALA A 374 -6.63 -29.39 -37.15
CA ALA A 374 -7.50 -28.58 -36.31
C ALA A 374 -7.63 -29.30 -34.96
N ALA A 375 -7.10 -28.71 -33.89
CA ALA A 375 -7.38 -29.16 -32.54
C ALA A 375 -8.76 -28.60 -32.15
N SER A 376 -9.80 -29.43 -32.24
CA SER A 376 -11.10 -29.14 -31.66
C SER A 376 -10.96 -29.07 -30.13
N MET A 377 -11.32 -27.94 -29.52
CA MET A 377 -11.34 -27.78 -28.06
C MET A 377 -12.19 -28.89 -27.42
N SER A 378 -11.74 -29.39 -26.26
CA SER A 378 -12.50 -30.40 -25.52
C SER A 378 -13.79 -29.81 -24.93
N VAL A 379 -14.82 -30.63 -24.75
CA VAL A 379 -16.13 -30.19 -24.20
C VAL A 379 -15.97 -29.52 -22.82
N ALA A 380 -15.00 -29.95 -22.02
CA ALA A 380 -14.69 -29.33 -20.73
C ALA A 380 -14.15 -27.90 -20.89
N GLU A 381 -13.25 -27.68 -21.84
CA GLU A 381 -12.70 -26.35 -22.16
C GLU A 381 -13.76 -25.44 -22.80
N GLN A 382 -14.66 -25.98 -23.62
CA GLN A 382 -15.80 -25.23 -24.16
C GLN A 382 -16.73 -24.73 -23.04
N VAL A 383 -17.03 -25.57 -22.06
CA VAL A 383 -17.88 -25.15 -20.92
C VAL A 383 -17.18 -24.12 -20.04
N GLU A 384 -15.87 -24.24 -19.81
CA GLU A 384 -15.12 -23.28 -19.00
C GLU A 384 -14.99 -21.92 -19.70
N THR A 385 -14.75 -21.91 -21.01
CA THR A 385 -14.69 -20.67 -21.80
C THR A 385 -16.05 -19.97 -21.88
N LEU A 386 -17.16 -20.70 -22.01
CA LEU A 386 -18.51 -20.12 -21.94
C LEU A 386 -18.81 -19.50 -20.57
N LYS A 387 -18.33 -20.10 -19.47
CA LYS A 387 -18.48 -19.52 -18.12
C LYS A 387 -17.72 -18.19 -18.00
N LYS A 388 -16.47 -18.14 -18.46
CA LYS A 388 -15.66 -16.91 -18.47
C LYS A 388 -16.29 -15.81 -19.34
N LEU A 389 -16.81 -16.18 -20.51
CA LEU A 389 -17.52 -15.25 -21.40
C LEU A 389 -18.81 -14.71 -20.76
N LYS A 390 -19.55 -15.53 -20.01
CA LYS A 390 -20.77 -15.09 -19.33
C LYS A 390 -20.45 -14.12 -18.18
N GLU A 391 -19.36 -14.37 -17.47
CA GLU A 391 -18.85 -13.48 -16.42
C GLU A 391 -18.47 -12.09 -17.00
N LEU A 392 -17.88 -12.05 -18.20
CA LEU A 392 -17.60 -10.79 -18.90
C LEU A 392 -18.87 -10.03 -19.34
N VAL A 393 -19.96 -10.74 -19.65
CA VAL A 393 -21.26 -10.11 -19.90
C VAL A 393 -21.84 -9.55 -18.61
N ASP A 394 -21.75 -10.28 -17.51
CA ASP A 394 -22.30 -9.86 -16.20
C ASP A 394 -21.55 -8.66 -15.62
N ILE A 395 -20.27 -8.50 -15.94
CA ILE A 395 -19.46 -7.31 -15.60
C ILE A 395 -19.68 -6.16 -16.61
N GLY A 396 -20.46 -6.38 -17.68
CA GLY A 396 -20.79 -5.37 -18.69
C GLY A 396 -19.66 -5.07 -19.69
N ILE A 397 -18.64 -5.93 -19.75
CA ILE A 397 -17.51 -5.81 -20.68
C ILE A 397 -17.89 -6.34 -22.06
N LEU A 398 -18.78 -7.33 -22.12
CA LEU A 398 -19.29 -7.90 -23.36
C LEU A 398 -20.80 -7.66 -23.48
N SER A 399 -21.27 -7.32 -24.67
CA SER A 399 -22.72 -7.28 -24.94
C SER A 399 -23.30 -8.70 -25.09
N GLN A 400 -24.61 -8.83 -24.90
CA GLN A 400 -25.30 -10.11 -25.04
C GLN A 400 -25.18 -10.67 -26.48
N GLU A 401 -25.15 -9.80 -27.49
CA GLU A 401 -24.99 -10.19 -28.90
C GLU A 401 -23.58 -10.74 -29.20
N GLU A 402 -22.54 -10.11 -28.65
CA GLU A 402 -21.15 -10.59 -28.80
C GLU A 402 -20.92 -11.93 -28.09
N PHE A 403 -21.63 -12.16 -26.98
CA PHE A 403 -21.60 -13.42 -26.27
C PHE A 403 -22.22 -14.54 -27.09
N ASP A 404 -23.37 -14.30 -27.72
CA ASP A 404 -24.07 -15.31 -28.51
C ASP A 404 -23.26 -15.69 -29.77
N MET A 405 -22.58 -14.74 -30.42
CA MET A 405 -21.65 -15.05 -31.52
C MET A 405 -20.48 -15.94 -31.06
N LYS A 406 -19.81 -15.57 -29.96
CA LYS A 406 -18.68 -16.36 -29.44
C LYS A 406 -19.11 -17.72 -28.90
N LYS A 407 -20.32 -17.83 -28.36
CA LYS A 407 -20.90 -19.10 -27.94
C LYS A 407 -21.12 -20.05 -29.12
N HIS A 408 -21.56 -19.53 -30.26
CA HIS A 408 -21.73 -20.30 -31.49
C HIS A 408 -20.38 -20.80 -32.01
N GLU A 409 -19.36 -19.95 -31.96
CA GLU A 409 -17.98 -20.28 -32.35
C GLU A 409 -17.36 -21.35 -31.44
N VAL A 410 -17.52 -21.23 -30.12
CA VAL A 410 -16.97 -22.17 -29.13
C VAL A 410 -17.67 -23.54 -29.18
N LEU A 411 -18.99 -23.56 -29.42
CA LEU A 411 -19.76 -24.80 -29.53
C LEU A 411 -19.71 -25.43 -30.93
N GLY A 412 -19.12 -24.74 -31.91
CA GLY A 412 -19.05 -25.19 -33.30
C GLY A 412 -20.42 -25.40 -33.95
N LEU A 413 -21.42 -24.61 -33.53
CA LEU A 413 -22.78 -24.66 -34.04
C LEU A 413 -22.94 -23.88 -35.34
#